data_AF-A0A9X3EE51-F1
#
_entry.id   AF-A0A9X3EE51-F1
#
_cell.length_a   1.000
_cell.length_b   1.000
_cell.length_c   1.000
_cell.angle_alpha   90.00
_cell.angle_beta   90.00
_cell.angle_gamma   90.00
#
_symmetry.space_group_name_H-M   'P 1'
#
loop_
_entity.id
_entity.type
_entity.pdbx_description
1 polymer ?
#
loop_
_entity_poly.entity_id
_entity_poly.type
_entity_poly.pdbx_seq_one_letter_code
_entity_poly.pdbx_strand_id
1 'polypeptide(L)'
;MKRSVALGQNRLQRGFSMVEVMVSVVVLSVGLLGMAALQARSLQENRGAYLRSQGSILAYDILERIRANSDAAIAGKYDMSMGTRKFSTGNSMADTDLKDWVANLTSLLPSGDGSVDCDSNGNCTVIVQWFDNSVTEDVNEDGVVDDKDKVTSITLASTL
;
A
#
# COMPACT_ATOMS: atom_id res chain seq x y z
N MET A 1 -50.59 -64.35 38.55
CA MET A 1 -49.33 -63.62 38.27
C MET A 1 -49.62 -62.48 37.30
N LYS A 2 -49.62 -61.22 37.76
CA LYS A 2 -49.80 -60.02 36.91
C LYS A 2 -48.43 -59.40 36.65
N ARG A 3 -47.98 -59.35 35.40
CA ARG A 3 -46.76 -58.61 35.00
C ARG A 3 -47.18 -57.21 34.57
N SER A 4 -46.87 -56.22 35.40
CA SER A 4 -47.06 -54.80 35.08
C SER A 4 -45.93 -54.34 34.16
N VAL A 5 -46.29 -53.90 32.95
CA VAL A 5 -45.38 -53.29 31.99
C VAL A 5 -45.27 -51.80 32.32
N ALA A 6 -44.07 -51.33 32.68
CA ALA A 6 -43.79 -49.91 32.86
C ALA A 6 -43.57 -49.26 31.49
N LEU A 7 -44.54 -48.44 31.05
CA LEU A 7 -44.43 -47.63 29.85
C LEU A 7 -43.47 -46.48 30.14
N GLY A 8 -42.27 -46.53 29.55
CA GLY A 8 -41.30 -45.44 29.58
C GLY A 8 -41.92 -44.16 29.01
N GLN A 9 -41.92 -43.10 29.80
CA GLN A 9 -42.38 -41.79 29.37
C GLN A 9 -41.52 -41.27 28.22
N ASN A 10 -42.11 -41.20 27.03
CA ASN A 10 -41.54 -40.50 25.89
C ASN A 10 -41.46 -39.01 26.24
N ARG A 11 -40.25 -38.48 26.44
CA ARG A 11 -40.07 -37.03 26.65
C ARG A 11 -40.50 -36.32 25.37
N LEU A 12 -41.57 -35.55 25.48
CA LEU A 12 -42.02 -34.63 24.44
C LEU A 12 -40.88 -33.65 24.13
N GLN A 13 -40.30 -33.75 22.93
CA GLN A 13 -39.48 -32.69 22.33
C GLN A 13 -40.38 -31.46 22.16
N ARG A 14 -40.44 -30.61 23.18
CA ARG A 14 -41.13 -29.32 23.11
C ARG A 14 -40.30 -28.41 22.20
N GLY A 15 -40.93 -27.96 21.12
CA GLY A 15 -40.35 -27.13 20.07
C GLY A 15 -39.77 -25.82 20.58
N PHE A 16 -38.48 -25.84 20.90
CA PHE A 16 -37.62 -24.66 21.05
C PHE A 16 -36.63 -24.51 19.87
N SER A 17 -36.69 -25.41 18.88
CA SER A 17 -35.71 -25.52 17.78
C SER A 17 -35.74 -24.36 16.78
N MET A 18 -36.90 -23.76 16.47
CA MET A 18 -36.96 -22.73 15.43
C MET A 18 -36.38 -21.39 15.89
N VAL A 19 -36.73 -20.94 17.11
CA VAL A 19 -36.21 -19.68 17.67
C VAL A 19 -34.71 -19.81 17.97
N GLU A 20 -34.26 -20.96 18.45
CA GLU A 20 -32.84 -21.24 18.72
C GLU A 20 -31.98 -21.19 17.45
N VAL A 21 -32.47 -21.76 16.34
CA VAL A 21 -31.78 -21.67 15.04
C VAL A 21 -31.80 -20.24 14.50
N MET A 22 -32.90 -19.50 14.62
CA MET A 22 -32.95 -18.11 14.17
C MET A 22 -31.98 -17.21 14.95
N VAL A 23 -31.93 -17.35 16.27
CA VAL A 23 -30.97 -16.63 17.11
C VAL A 23 -29.54 -17.05 16.75
N SER A 24 -29.28 -18.33 16.50
CA SER A 24 -27.96 -18.82 16.07
C SER A 24 -27.52 -18.20 14.74
N VAL A 25 -28.42 -18.12 13.75
CA VAL A 25 -28.13 -17.50 12.45
C VAL A 25 -27.88 -16.00 12.59
N VAL A 26 -28.59 -15.30 13.49
CA VAL A 26 -28.36 -13.88 13.78
C VAL A 26 -26.99 -13.66 14.43
N VAL A 27 -26.64 -14.47 15.44
CA VAL A 27 -25.32 -14.35 16.09
C VAL A 27 -24.20 -14.67 15.09
N LEU A 28 -24.37 -15.72 14.29
CA LEU A 28 -23.41 -16.11 13.25
C LEU A 28 -23.27 -15.01 12.18
N SER A 29 -24.36 -14.39 11.73
CA SER A 29 -24.30 -13.34 10.72
C SER A 29 -23.56 -12.10 11.23
N VAL A 30 -23.79 -11.68 12.49
CA VAL A 30 -23.04 -10.59 13.14
C VAL A 30 -21.55 -10.94 13.24
N GLY A 31 -21.23 -12.18 13.62
CA GLY A 31 -19.84 -12.65 13.68
C GLY A 31 -19.13 -12.63 12.32
N LEU A 32 -19.82 -13.06 11.26
CA LEU A 32 -19.27 -13.05 9.90
C LEU A 32 -19.06 -11.63 9.36
N LEU A 33 -19.96 -10.69 9.66
CA LEU A 33 -19.78 -9.28 9.31
C LEU A 33 -18.55 -8.67 9.99
N GLY A 34 -18.33 -8.99 11.27
CA GLY A 34 -17.13 -8.59 12.00
C GLY A 34 -15.84 -9.13 11.35
N MET A 35 -15.83 -10.40 10.97
CA MET A 35 -14.71 -11.01 10.25
C MET A 35 -14.48 -10.40 8.87
N ALA A 36 -15.54 -10.09 8.13
CA ALA A 36 -15.42 -9.43 6.82
C ALA A 36 -14.77 -8.04 6.93
N ALA A 37 -15.13 -7.26 7.95
CA ALA A 37 -14.52 -5.96 8.22
C ALA A 37 -13.01 -6.10 8.55
N LEU A 38 -12.63 -7.09 9.35
CA LEU A 38 -11.22 -7.38 9.64
C LEU A 38 -10.44 -7.82 8.39
N GLN A 39 -11.05 -8.65 7.53
CA GLN A 39 -10.45 -9.06 6.26
C GLN A 39 -10.25 -7.87 5.31
N ALA A 40 -11.24 -6.98 5.20
CA ALA A 40 -11.15 -5.78 4.38
C ALA A 40 -10.00 -4.87 4.86
N ARG A 41 -9.89 -4.64 6.17
CA ARG A 41 -8.79 -3.88 6.75
C ARG A 41 -7.43 -4.53 6.47
N SER A 42 -7.33 -5.84 6.67
CA SER A 42 -6.08 -6.59 6.40
C SER A 42 -5.62 -6.43 4.94
N LEU A 43 -6.54 -6.49 3.98
CA LEU A 43 -6.22 -6.28 2.57
C LEU A 43 -5.71 -4.86 2.28
N GLN A 44 -6.33 -3.86 2.92
CA GLN A 44 -5.94 -2.46 2.77
C GLN A 44 -4.52 -2.21 3.29
N GLU A 45 -4.19 -2.72 4.47
CA GLU A 45 -2.84 -2.65 5.06
C GLU A 45 -1.80 -3.37 4.18
N ASN A 46 -2.15 -4.56 3.67
CA ASN A 46 -1.27 -5.33 2.79
C ASN A 46 -0.94 -4.55 1.51
N ARG A 47 -1.94 -3.90 0.91
CA ARG A 47 -1.74 -3.04 -0.26
C ARG A 47 -0.80 -1.87 0.04
N GLY A 48 -0.97 -1.18 1.16
CA GLY A 48 -0.06 -0.10 1.58
C GLY A 48 1.38 -0.59 1.77
N ALA A 49 1.56 -1.73 2.45
CA ALA A 49 2.88 -2.36 2.62
C ALA A 49 3.52 -2.76 1.28
N TYR A 50 2.73 -3.30 0.35
CA TYR A 50 3.18 -3.65 -0.99
C TYR A 50 3.68 -2.41 -1.76
N LEU A 51 2.93 -1.29 -1.74
CA LEU A 51 3.34 -0.05 -2.40
C LEU A 51 4.63 0.53 -1.80
N ARG A 52 4.79 0.50 -0.47
CA ARG A 52 6.04 0.92 0.19
C ARG A 52 7.23 0.08 -0.22
N SER A 53 7.03 -1.24 -0.35
CA SER A 53 8.07 -2.15 -0.85
C SER A 53 8.46 -1.79 -2.29
N GLN A 54 7.48 -1.61 -3.18
CA GLN A 54 7.73 -1.23 -4.57
C GLN A 54 8.44 0.13 -4.69
N GLY A 55 7.98 1.14 -3.94
CA GLY A 55 8.65 2.44 -3.89
C GLY A 55 10.10 2.35 -3.40
N SER A 56 10.38 1.49 -2.41
CA SER A 56 11.74 1.27 -1.92
C SER A 56 12.62 0.64 -3.00
N ILE A 57 12.11 -0.39 -3.69
CA ILE A 57 12.83 -1.06 -4.78
C ILE A 57 13.17 -0.06 -5.89
N LEU A 58 12.21 0.76 -6.31
CA LEU A 58 12.42 1.78 -7.34
C LEU A 58 13.40 2.87 -6.92
N ALA A 59 13.41 3.25 -5.64
CA ALA A 59 14.37 4.22 -5.12
C ALA A 59 15.80 3.64 -5.11
N TYR A 60 15.97 2.37 -4.72
CA TYR A 60 17.27 1.71 -4.77
C TYR A 60 17.75 1.41 -6.21
N ASP A 61 16.84 1.04 -7.12
CA ASP A 61 17.17 0.78 -8.52
C ASP A 61 17.83 2.00 -9.18
N ILE A 62 17.23 3.18 -9.06
CA ILE A 62 17.82 4.39 -9.64
C ILE A 62 19.12 4.78 -8.94
N LEU A 63 19.19 4.60 -7.61
CA LEU A 63 20.41 4.92 -6.86
C LEU A 63 21.59 4.06 -7.31
N GLU A 64 21.36 2.78 -7.60
CA GLU A 64 22.40 1.89 -8.10
C GLU A 64 22.82 2.24 -9.52
N ARG A 65 21.88 2.65 -10.39
CA ARG A 65 22.20 3.17 -11.74
C ARG A 65 23.04 4.45 -11.67
N ILE A 66 22.70 5.36 -10.75
CA ILE A 66 23.46 6.59 -10.48
C ILE A 66 24.89 6.24 -10.04
N ARG A 67 25.05 5.25 -9.13
CA ARG A 67 26.37 4.77 -8.70
C ARG A 67 27.18 4.15 -9.82
N ALA A 68 26.55 3.36 -10.69
CA ALA A 68 27.20 2.78 -11.85
C ALA A 68 27.67 3.84 -12.86
N ASN A 69 27.10 5.05 -12.82
CA ASN A 69 27.38 6.16 -13.72
C ASN A 69 27.67 7.46 -12.96
N SER A 70 28.54 7.36 -11.95
CA SER A 70 28.80 8.45 -11.01
C SER A 70 29.33 9.73 -11.67
N ASP A 71 30.15 9.61 -12.73
CA ASP A 71 30.65 10.76 -13.49
C ASP A 71 29.51 11.59 -14.09
N ALA A 72 28.47 10.94 -14.63
CA ALA A 72 27.31 11.64 -15.18
C ALA A 72 26.41 12.20 -14.08
N ALA A 73 26.33 11.53 -12.92
CA ALA A 73 25.61 12.00 -11.76
C ALA A 73 26.23 13.30 -11.19
N ILE A 74 27.54 13.32 -10.99
CA ILE A 74 28.30 14.51 -10.53
C ILE A 74 28.18 15.67 -11.54
N ALA A 75 28.02 15.35 -12.84
CA ALA A 75 27.77 16.32 -13.89
C ALA A 75 26.30 16.79 -13.97
N GLY A 76 25.44 16.40 -13.02
CA GLY A 76 24.03 16.78 -12.93
C GLY A 76 23.13 16.18 -14.03
N LYS A 77 23.55 15.08 -14.67
CA LYS A 77 22.76 14.45 -15.75
C LYS A 77 21.59 13.62 -15.23
N TYR A 78 21.63 13.23 -13.97
CA TYR A 78 20.54 12.51 -13.31
C TYR A 78 19.56 13.45 -12.60
N ASP A 79 19.84 14.75 -12.52
CA ASP A 79 19.04 15.70 -11.75
C ASP A 79 17.63 15.86 -12.34
N MET A 80 16.64 15.62 -11.49
CA MET A 80 15.22 15.71 -11.82
C MET A 80 14.45 16.23 -10.63
N SER A 81 13.66 17.28 -10.84
CA SER A 81 12.72 17.76 -9.83
C SER A 81 11.35 17.11 -9.99
N MET A 82 10.66 16.94 -8.86
CA MET A 82 9.29 16.45 -8.79
C MET A 82 8.36 17.21 -9.76
N GLY A 83 7.47 16.51 -10.45
CA GLY A 83 6.46 17.06 -11.36
C GLY A 83 6.99 17.52 -12.73
N THR A 84 8.31 17.54 -12.94
CA THR A 84 8.88 18.06 -14.19
C THR A 84 9.20 16.99 -15.23
N ARG A 85 9.47 15.74 -14.81
CA ARG A 85 9.86 14.60 -15.68
C ARG A 85 10.74 15.03 -16.86
N LYS A 86 11.75 15.85 -16.55
CA LYS A 86 12.65 16.40 -17.55
C LYS A 86 13.77 15.40 -17.79
N PHE A 87 13.94 15.03 -19.05
CA PHE A 87 15.08 14.24 -19.52
C PHE A 87 15.91 15.15 -20.42
N SER A 88 17.23 14.95 -20.48
CA SER A 88 18.01 15.63 -21.50
C SER A 88 17.53 15.13 -22.87
N THR A 89 17.57 15.99 -23.88
CA THR A 89 17.20 15.65 -25.27
C THR A 89 18.21 14.72 -25.94
N GLY A 90 19.24 14.26 -25.22
CA GLY A 90 20.22 13.29 -25.68
C GLY A 90 19.75 11.83 -25.55
N ASN A 91 20.64 10.94 -26.01
CA ASN A 91 20.56 9.49 -25.80
C ASN A 91 21.66 9.04 -24.82
N SER A 92 21.90 9.82 -23.76
CA SER A 92 22.85 9.39 -22.74
C SER A 92 22.31 8.20 -21.95
N MET A 93 23.19 7.46 -21.28
CA MET A 93 22.77 6.37 -20.39
C MET A 93 21.84 6.90 -19.29
N ALA A 94 22.17 8.06 -18.71
CA ALA A 94 21.35 8.74 -17.71
C ALA A 94 19.94 9.08 -18.22
N ASP A 95 19.80 9.53 -19.47
CA ASP A 95 18.49 9.84 -20.05
C ASP A 95 17.63 8.57 -20.21
N THR A 96 18.26 7.46 -20.57
CA THR A 96 17.57 6.17 -20.70
C THR A 96 17.14 5.65 -19.33
N ASP A 97 18.06 5.68 -18.35
CA ASP A 97 17.80 5.26 -16.98
C ASP A 97 16.64 6.03 -16.36
N LEU A 98 16.64 7.37 -16.48
CA LEU A 98 15.57 8.20 -15.95
C LEU A 98 14.23 7.95 -16.67
N LYS A 99 14.23 7.73 -17.99
CA LYS A 99 13.00 7.41 -18.74
C LYS A 99 12.40 6.09 -18.28
N ASP A 100 13.23 5.05 -18.17
CA ASP A 100 12.81 3.73 -17.72
C ASP A 100 12.31 3.78 -16.27
N TRP A 101 13.04 4.48 -15.40
CA TRP A 101 12.67 4.66 -14.00
C TRP A 101 11.32 5.39 -13.85
N VAL A 102 11.10 6.50 -14.58
CA VAL A 102 9.82 7.22 -14.56
C VAL A 102 8.67 6.38 -15.15
N ALA A 103 8.93 5.58 -16.18
CA ALA A 103 7.96 4.63 -16.72
C ALA A 103 7.56 3.57 -15.67
N ASN A 104 8.53 3.08 -14.87
CA ASN A 104 8.26 2.15 -13.78
C ASN A 104 7.51 2.82 -12.62
N LEU A 105 7.87 4.04 -12.24
CA LEU A 105 7.15 4.83 -11.22
C LEU A 105 5.67 4.97 -11.58
N THR A 106 5.39 5.33 -12.84
CA THR A 106 4.00 5.57 -13.30
C THR A 106 3.18 4.31 -13.52
N SER A 107 3.83 3.18 -13.80
CA SER A 107 3.14 1.90 -14.02
C SER A 107 2.93 1.10 -12.73
N LEU A 108 3.85 1.20 -11.77
CA LEU A 108 3.83 0.40 -10.54
C LEU A 108 3.22 1.12 -9.35
N LEU A 109 3.26 2.46 -9.32
CA LEU A 109 2.76 3.26 -8.22
C LEU A 109 1.58 4.14 -8.64
N PRO A 110 0.51 4.25 -7.83
CA PRO A 110 -0.58 5.17 -8.10
C PRO A 110 -0.11 6.62 -8.03
N SER A 111 -0.23 7.36 -9.14
CA SER A 111 0.29 8.73 -9.26
C SER A 111 1.78 8.82 -8.88
N GLY A 112 2.56 7.80 -9.25
CA GLY A 112 3.99 7.74 -8.97
C GLY A 112 4.76 8.90 -9.60
N ASP A 113 5.63 9.50 -8.79
CA ASP A 113 6.55 10.55 -9.20
C ASP A 113 7.87 10.43 -8.44
N GLY A 114 8.89 11.14 -8.91
CA GLY A 114 10.21 11.08 -8.29
C GLY A 114 11.07 12.30 -8.54
N SER A 115 12.10 12.41 -7.72
CA SER A 115 13.13 13.44 -7.83
C SER A 115 14.49 12.82 -7.54
N VAL A 116 15.50 13.32 -8.23
CA VAL A 116 16.91 12.99 -8.03
C VAL A 116 17.66 14.31 -8.00
N ASP A 117 18.54 14.48 -7.02
CA ASP A 117 19.37 15.66 -6.87
C ASP A 117 20.78 15.21 -6.46
N CYS A 118 21.75 15.37 -7.36
CA CYS A 118 23.14 15.01 -7.12
C CYS A 118 24.03 16.26 -7.09
N ASP A 119 24.74 16.46 -5.98
CA ASP A 119 25.71 17.55 -5.90
C ASP A 119 27.04 17.21 -6.62
N SER A 120 27.88 18.22 -6.81
CA SER A 120 29.20 18.06 -7.43
C SER A 120 30.21 17.26 -6.60
N ASN A 121 29.86 16.89 -5.36
CA ASN A 121 30.68 16.07 -4.47
C ASN A 121 30.26 14.60 -4.50
N GLY A 122 29.24 14.25 -5.30
CA GLY A 122 28.69 12.90 -5.36
C GLY A 122 27.71 12.58 -4.24
N ASN A 123 27.15 13.58 -3.55
CA ASN A 123 26.01 13.36 -2.65
C ASN A 123 24.72 13.40 -3.47
N CYS A 124 24.06 12.27 -3.59
CA CYS A 124 22.78 12.14 -4.31
C CYS A 124 21.64 11.89 -3.32
N THR A 125 20.56 12.65 -3.48
CA THR A 125 19.28 12.47 -2.80
C THR A 125 18.25 12.02 -3.82
N VAL A 126 17.61 10.89 -3.56
CA VAL A 126 16.53 10.33 -4.37
C VAL A 126 15.25 10.35 -3.55
N ILE A 127 14.18 10.89 -4.13
CA ILE A 127 12.85 10.90 -3.54
C ILE A 127 11.91 10.17 -4.50
N VAL A 128 11.18 9.18 -3.99
CA VAL A 128 10.08 8.50 -4.69
C VAL A 128 8.80 8.82 -3.96
N GLN A 129 7.76 9.22 -4.68
CA GLN A 129 6.48 9.64 -4.12
C GLN A 129 5.32 8.98 -4.85
N TRP A 130 4.26 8.65 -4.12
CA TRP A 130 3.00 8.16 -4.69
C TRP A 130 1.83 8.55 -3.81
N PHE A 131 0.64 8.40 -4.38
CA PHE A 131 -0.61 8.66 -3.67
C PHE A 131 -1.18 7.36 -3.10
N ASP A 132 -1.37 7.33 -1.78
CA ASP A 132 -1.98 6.22 -1.06
C ASP A 132 -3.41 6.58 -0.63
N ASN A 133 -4.38 6.10 -1.40
CA ASN A 133 -5.81 6.31 -1.11
C ASN A 133 -6.33 5.44 0.05
N SER A 134 -5.47 4.67 0.72
CA SER A 134 -5.86 3.87 1.88
C SER A 134 -5.92 4.67 3.18
N VAL A 135 -5.31 5.86 3.21
CA VAL A 135 -5.33 6.76 4.37
C VAL A 135 -6.72 7.39 4.44
N THR A 136 -7.46 7.08 5.51
CA THR A 136 -8.70 7.78 5.83
C THR A 136 -8.33 9.17 6.35
N GLU A 137 -8.88 10.19 5.69
CA GLU A 137 -8.63 11.59 5.99
C GLU A 137 -9.11 11.91 7.41
N ASP A 138 -8.22 12.50 8.22
CA ASP A 138 -8.68 13.20 9.41
C ASP A 138 -9.32 14.51 8.93
N VAL A 139 -10.55 14.77 9.37
CA VAL A 139 -11.19 16.06 9.10
C VAL A 139 -10.48 17.10 9.96
N ASN A 140 -9.72 17.98 9.32
CA ASN A 140 -9.09 19.12 9.99
C ASN A 140 -10.14 20.01 10.67
N GLU A 141 -9.73 20.82 11.66
CA GLU A 141 -10.63 21.73 12.40
C GLU A 141 -11.39 22.72 11.50
N ASP A 142 -10.91 22.99 10.29
CA ASP A 142 -11.51 23.87 9.29
C ASP A 142 -12.48 23.15 8.32
N GLY A 143 -12.67 21.84 8.47
CA GLY A 143 -13.52 21.01 7.61
C GLY A 143 -12.94 20.78 6.21
N VAL A 144 -11.69 21.16 5.96
CA VAL A 144 -10.99 20.93 4.70
C VAL A 144 -10.12 19.69 4.81
N VAL A 145 -10.29 18.79 3.86
CA VAL A 145 -9.41 17.64 3.68
C VAL A 145 -8.13 18.10 2.99
N ASP A 146 -6.97 17.97 3.65
CA ASP A 146 -5.68 18.19 2.97
C ASP A 146 -5.26 16.89 2.28
N ASP A 147 -5.31 16.88 0.95
CA ASP A 147 -4.91 15.72 0.13
C ASP A 147 -3.41 15.38 0.30
N LYS A 148 -2.62 16.28 0.93
CA LYS A 148 -1.21 16.06 1.26
C LYS A 148 -0.98 14.88 2.20
N ASP A 149 -1.92 14.52 3.07
CA ASP A 149 -1.75 13.42 4.02
C ASP A 149 -1.77 12.03 3.36
N LYS A 150 -2.30 11.96 2.14
CA LYS A 150 -2.32 10.73 1.34
C LYS A 150 -1.05 10.55 0.52
N VAL A 151 -0.17 11.55 0.51
CA VAL A 151 1.05 11.49 -0.28
C VAL A 151 2.13 10.79 0.54
N THR A 152 2.52 9.59 0.10
CA THR A 152 3.60 8.82 0.73
C THR A 152 4.89 9.01 -0.06
N SER A 153 6.00 9.27 0.63
CA SER A 153 7.32 9.41 0.01
C SER A 153 8.39 8.57 0.71
N ILE A 154 9.36 8.09 -0.08
CA ILE A 154 10.60 7.47 0.37
C ILE A 154 11.75 8.38 -0.06
N THR A 155 12.60 8.75 0.89
CA THR A 155 13.82 9.52 0.63
C THR A 155 15.04 8.66 0.94
N LEU A 156 15.93 8.51 -0.04
CA LEU A 156 17.24 7.89 0.11
C LEU A 156 18.32 8.94 -0.16
N ALA A 157 19.38 8.92 0.64
CA ALA A 157 20.57 9.73 0.40
C ALA A 157 21.79 8.81 0.32
N SER A 158 22.70 9.07 -0.62
CA SER A 158 23.96 8.33 -0.77
C SER A 158 25.07 9.24 -1.23
N THR A 159 26.27 9.00 -0.70
CA THR A 159 27.54 9.38 -1.31
C THR A 159 27.94 8.36 -2.37
N LEU A 160 28.43 8.81 -3.52
CA LEU A 160 28.94 7.99 -4.62
C LEU A 160 30.43 7.64 -4.45
#